data_AF-U1Y9K0-F1
#
_entry.id   AF-U1Y9K0-F1
#
_cell.length_a   1.000
_cell.length_b   1.000
_cell.length_c   1.000
_cell.angle_alpha   90.00
_cell.angle_beta   90.00
_cell.angle_gamma   90.00
#
_symmetry.space_group_name_H-M   'P 1'
#
loop_
_entity.id
_entity.type
_entity.pdbx_description
1 polymer ?
#
loop_
_entity_poly.entity_id
_entity_poly.type
_entity_poly.pdbx_seq_one_letter_code
_entity_poly.pdbx_strand_id
1 'polypeptide(L)'
;MMQFLCIVLMFSIIVGFSYFAYRDEQKRRMVYVTDEMLKKPLTDQTVKHYIEFLETEPERNNACYWHSLHRAYEHIMKAKTVDPRLKKELKKTLRNQVIV
;
A
#
# COMPACT_ATOMS: atom_id res chain seq x y z
N MET A 1 -29.21 22.37 -24.92
CA MET A 1 -28.52 22.84 -23.69
C MET A 1 -28.75 21.91 -22.50
N MET A 2 -30.00 21.62 -22.13
CA MET A 2 -30.34 20.69 -21.01
C MET A 2 -29.77 19.27 -21.18
N GLN A 3 -29.86 18.66 -22.36
CA GLN A 3 -29.34 17.30 -22.60
C GLN A 3 -27.82 17.18 -22.42
N PHE A 4 -27.06 18.19 -22.84
CA PHE A 4 -25.59 18.19 -22.68
C PHE A 4 -25.19 18.25 -21.20
N LEU A 5 -25.89 19.05 -20.39
CA LEU A 5 -25.73 19.12 -18.94
C LEU A 5 -26.01 17.78 -18.26
N CYS A 6 -27.08 17.07 -18.66
CA CYS A 6 -27.40 15.75 -18.13
C CYS A 6 -26.31 14.70 -18.44
N ILE A 7 -25.74 14.74 -19.65
CA ILE A 7 -24.66 13.83 -20.04
C ILE A 7 -23.39 14.10 -19.23
N VAL A 8 -23.02 15.37 -19.03
CA VAL A 8 -21.85 15.76 -18.21
C VAL A 8 -22.04 15.37 -16.74
N LEU A 9 -23.25 15.53 -16.18
CA LEU A 9 -23.59 15.08 -14.83
C LEU A 9 -23.49 13.57 -14.67
N MET A 10 -24.00 12.79 -15.63
CA MET A 10 -23.86 11.34 -15.62
C MET A 10 -22.39 10.92 -15.66
N PHE A 11 -21.58 11.59 -16.49
CA PHE A 11 -20.15 11.28 -16.63
C PHE A 11 -19.37 11.60 -15.34
N SER A 12 -19.66 12.73 -14.69
CA SER A 12 -19.00 13.10 -13.43
C SER A 12 -19.36 12.15 -12.28
N ILE A 13 -20.60 11.66 -12.24
CA ILE A 13 -21.03 10.61 -11.30
C ILE A 13 -20.25 9.32 -11.55
N ILE A 14 -20.15 8.86 -12.81
CA ILE A 14 -19.43 7.62 -13.16
C ILE A 14 -17.94 7.72 -12.80
N VAL A 15 -17.29 8.85 -13.12
CA VAL A 15 -15.89 9.09 -12.78
C VAL A 15 -15.70 9.14 -11.26
N GLY A 16 -16.61 9.82 -10.55
CA GLY A 16 -16.59 9.87 -9.08
C GLY A 16 -16.71 8.50 -8.43
N PHE A 17 -17.67 7.68 -8.86
CA PHE A 17 -17.84 6.30 -8.36
C PHE A 17 -16.64 5.40 -8.71
N SER A 18 -16.13 5.50 -9.94
CA SER A 18 -14.94 4.74 -10.37
C SER A 18 -13.72 5.09 -9.52
N TYR A 19 -13.53 6.37 -9.21
CA TYR A 19 -12.45 6.85 -8.36
C TYR A 19 -12.60 6.38 -6.91
N PHE A 20 -13.82 6.40 -6.36
CA PHE A 20 -14.10 5.87 -5.02
C PHE A 20 -13.89 4.35 -4.93
N ALA A 21 -14.38 3.59 -5.91
CA ALA A 21 -14.19 2.15 -5.98
C ALA A 21 -12.70 1.78 -6.09
N TYR A 22 -11.95 2.49 -6.94
CA TYR A 22 -10.50 2.32 -7.07
C TYR A 22 -9.77 2.61 -5.77
N ARG A 23 -10.13 3.67 -5.02
CA ARG A 23 -9.52 3.94 -3.71
C ARG A 23 -9.82 2.85 -2.69
N ASP A 24 -11.03 2.31 -2.67
CA ASP A 24 -11.44 1.30 -1.69
C ASP A 24 -10.76 -0.06 -1.95
N GLU A 25 -10.65 -0.47 -3.22
CA GLU A 25 -9.93 -1.68 -3.62
C GLU A 25 -8.46 -1.62 -3.22
N GLN A 26 -7.82 -0.45 -3.38
CA GLN A 26 -6.42 -0.22 -3.02
C GLN A 26 -6.20 -0.22 -1.51
N LYS A 27 -7.13 0.36 -0.75
CA LYS A 27 -7.12 0.28 0.72
C LYS A 27 -7.21 -1.19 1.18
N ARG A 28 -8.09 -1.98 0.57
CA ARG A 28 -8.22 -3.40 0.88
C ARG A 28 -6.95 -4.18 0.51
N ARG A 29 -6.33 -3.91 -0.63
CA ARG A 29 -5.13 -4.62 -1.08
C ARG A 29 -3.93 -4.40 -0.16
N MET A 30 -3.63 -3.16 0.21
CA MET A 30 -2.52 -2.86 1.13
C MET A 30 -2.74 -3.44 2.53
N VAL A 31 -3.94 -3.27 3.08
CA VAL A 31 -4.29 -3.83 4.39
C VAL A 31 -4.23 -5.36 4.35
N TYR A 32 -4.77 -5.98 3.30
CA TYR A 32 -4.73 -7.43 3.12
C TYR A 32 -3.30 -7.95 3.00
N VAL A 33 -2.48 -7.36 2.12
CA VAL A 33 -1.07 -7.78 1.93
C VAL A 33 -0.29 -7.59 3.22
N THR A 34 -0.48 -6.48 3.92
CA THR A 34 0.22 -6.20 5.18
C THR A 34 -0.21 -7.16 6.29
N ASP A 35 -1.51 -7.40 6.48
CA ASP A 35 -2.01 -8.27 7.56
C ASP A 35 -1.87 -9.77 7.24
N GLU A 36 -1.96 -10.19 5.98
CA GLU A 36 -1.81 -11.60 5.57
C GLU A 36 -0.33 -12.00 5.39
N MET A 37 0.50 -11.18 4.74
CA MET A 37 1.92 -11.55 4.55
C MET A 37 2.71 -11.48 5.84
N LEU A 38 2.38 -10.54 6.74
CA LEU A 38 3.07 -10.40 8.03
C LEU A 38 2.33 -11.09 9.17
N LYS A 39 1.34 -11.94 8.85
CA LYS A 39 0.63 -12.80 9.82
C LYS A 39 1.62 -13.83 10.37
N LYS A 40 1.54 -14.08 11.67
CA LYS A 40 2.54 -14.88 12.40
C LYS A 40 2.58 -16.34 11.90
N PRO A 41 3.77 -16.97 11.85
CA PRO A 41 5.08 -16.44 12.28
C PRO A 41 5.74 -15.53 11.23
N LEU A 42 6.31 -14.41 11.68
CA LEU A 42 7.07 -13.51 10.83
C LEU A 42 8.42 -14.15 10.48
N THR A 43 8.60 -14.47 9.20
CA THR A 43 9.79 -15.13 8.65
C THR A 43 10.56 -14.20 7.70
N ASP A 44 11.84 -14.50 7.48
CA ASP A 44 12.65 -13.79 6.48
C ASP A 44 12.02 -13.83 5.08
N GLN A 45 11.40 -14.95 4.72
CA GLN A 45 10.70 -15.09 3.44
C GLN A 45 9.51 -14.14 3.33
N THR A 46 8.68 -14.04 4.37
CA THR A 46 7.55 -13.10 4.38
C THR A 46 8.00 -11.64 4.30
N VAL A 47 9.11 -11.30 4.95
CA VAL A 47 9.68 -9.95 4.89
C VAL A 47 10.24 -9.65 3.50
N LYS A 48 10.92 -10.62 2.87
CA LYS A 48 11.44 -10.48 1.51
C LYS A 48 10.31 -10.24 0.51
N HIS A 49 9.25 -11.03 0.55
CA HIS A 49 8.09 -10.83 -0.32
C HIS A 49 7.39 -9.48 -0.08
N TYR A 50 7.36 -9.01 1.17
CA TYR A 50 6.84 -7.69 1.48
C TYR A 50 7.70 -6.57 0.87
N ILE A 51 9.03 -6.69 0.88
CA ILE A 51 9.94 -5.75 0.23
C ILE A 51 9.72 -5.74 -1.30
N GLU A 52 9.66 -6.93 -1.92
CA GLU A 52 9.39 -7.08 -3.36
C GLU A 52 8.05 -6.43 -3.74
N PHE A 53 7.01 -6.63 -2.92
CA PHE A 53 5.72 -5.98 -3.09
C PHE A 53 5.84 -4.45 -3.09
N LEU A 54 6.55 -3.88 -2.11
CA LEU A 54 6.78 -2.43 -2.06
C LEU A 54 7.51 -1.91 -3.31
N GLU A 55 8.53 -2.60 -3.81
CA GLU A 55 9.25 -2.16 -5.01
C GLU A 55 8.38 -2.11 -6.28
N THR A 56 7.37 -2.97 -6.35
CA THR A 56 6.47 -3.03 -7.51
C THR A 56 5.26 -2.10 -7.42
N GLU A 57 4.92 -1.63 -6.22
CA GLU A 57 3.76 -0.77 -6.01
C GLU A 57 4.16 0.72 -6.09
N PRO A 58 3.50 1.52 -6.95
CA PRO A 58 3.80 2.94 -7.01
C PRO A 58 3.46 3.60 -5.67
N GLU A 59 4.32 4.53 -5.22
CA GLU A 59 4.09 5.32 -4.02
C GLU A 59 2.71 5.99 -4.10
N ARG A 60 1.93 5.87 -3.03
CA ARG A 60 0.58 6.46 -2.96
C ARG A 60 0.50 7.43 -1.81
N ASN A 61 0.20 8.69 -2.13
CA ASN A 61 -0.13 9.72 -1.16
C ASN A 61 -1.52 9.47 -0.53
N ASN A 62 -1.61 8.43 0.30
CA ASN A 62 -2.81 8.05 1.03
C ASN A 62 -2.47 7.74 2.50
N ALA A 63 -3.15 8.41 3.42
CA ALA A 63 -2.97 8.20 4.86
C ALA A 63 -3.14 6.73 5.30
N CYS A 64 -4.05 5.98 4.68
CA CYS A 64 -4.25 4.55 5.01
C CYS A 64 -3.06 3.69 4.58
N TYR A 65 -2.42 4.05 3.46
CA TYR A 65 -1.22 3.37 2.97
C TYR A 65 -0.06 3.60 3.95
N TRP A 66 0.21 4.86 4.28
CA TRP A 66 1.25 5.22 5.26
C TRP A 66 1.03 4.60 6.63
N HIS A 67 -0.22 4.55 7.11
CA HIS A 67 -0.53 3.92 8.39
C HIS A 67 -0.21 2.41 8.38
N SER A 68 -0.59 1.70 7.32
CA SER A 68 -0.34 0.25 7.19
C SER A 68 1.17 -0.02 7.04
N LEU A 69 1.84 0.77 6.21
CA LEU A 69 3.29 0.72 5.99
C LEU A 69 4.08 0.95 7.29
N HIS A 70 3.69 1.95 8.08
CA HIS A 70 4.29 2.25 9.37
C HIS A 70 4.15 1.06 10.35
N ARG A 71 2.95 0.49 10.44
CA ARG A 71 2.68 -0.68 11.30
C ARG A 71 3.52 -1.89 10.89
N ALA A 72 3.63 -2.15 9.59
CA ALA A 72 4.48 -3.20 9.03
C ALA A 72 5.96 -2.99 9.39
N TYR A 73 6.46 -1.77 9.17
CA TYR A 73 7.83 -1.39 9.47
C TYR A 73 8.16 -1.62 10.95
N GLU A 74 7.31 -1.15 11.87
CA GLU A 74 7.54 -1.36 13.29
C GLU A 74 7.57 -2.84 13.66
N HIS A 75 6.65 -3.63 13.11
CA HIS A 75 6.57 -5.06 13.38
C HIS A 75 7.86 -5.79 12.94
N ILE A 76 8.33 -5.52 11.72
CA ILE A 76 9.54 -6.12 11.15
C ILE A 76 10.79 -5.67 11.92
N MET A 77 10.88 -4.39 12.27
CA MET A 77 12.04 -3.85 13.00
C MET A 77 12.15 -4.43 14.42
N LYS A 78 11.02 -4.60 15.12
CA LYS A 78 10.95 -5.16 16.48
C LYS A 78 11.19 -6.68 16.51
N ALA A 79 10.98 -7.39 15.40
CA ALA A 79 11.15 -8.83 15.34
C ALA A 79 12.63 -9.27 15.48
N LYS A 80 12.94 -10.11 16.45
CA LYS A 80 14.29 -10.65 16.66
C LYS A 80 14.67 -11.75 15.66
N THR A 81 13.67 -12.39 15.06
CA THR A 81 13.82 -13.52 14.14
C THR A 81 14.16 -13.11 12.71
N VAL A 82 14.04 -11.82 12.38
CA VAL A 82 14.25 -11.31 11.01
C VAL A 82 15.71 -10.92 10.81
N ASP A 83 16.30 -11.37 9.70
CA ASP A 83 17.67 -11.05 9.29
C ASP A 83 17.90 -9.51 9.29
N PRO A 84 18.93 -9.02 10.01
CA PRO A 84 19.34 -7.62 9.96
C PRO A 84 19.56 -7.06 8.54
N ARG A 85 19.92 -7.89 7.55
CA ARG A 85 20.08 -7.49 6.15
C ARG A 85 18.74 -7.09 5.53
N LEU A 86 17.69 -7.88 5.74
CA LEU A 86 16.34 -7.56 5.27
C LEU A 86 15.80 -6.28 5.90
N LYS A 87 16.13 -6.01 7.17
CA LYS A 87 15.78 -4.73 7.82
C LYS A 87 16.47 -3.53 7.16
N LYS A 88 17.73 -3.69 6.73
CA LYS A 88 18.45 -2.64 6.00
C LYS A 88 17.85 -2.43 4.61
N GLU A 89 17.49 -3.51 3.93
CA GLU A 89 16.85 -3.49 2.62
C GLU A 89 15.49 -2.80 2.67
N LEU A 90 14.63 -3.16 3.63
CA LEU A 90 13.35 -2.49 3.87
C LEU A 90 13.52 -0.98 4.06
N LYS A 91 14.50 -0.54 4.87
CA LYS A 91 14.78 0.90 5.05
C LYS A 91 15.19 1.58 3.74
N LYS A 92 15.98 0.90 2.90
CA LYS A 92 16.41 1.42 1.60
C LYS A 92 15.22 1.55 0.64
N THR A 93 14.38 0.52 0.56
CA THR A 93 13.17 0.51 -0.28
C THR A 93 12.23 1.65 0.12
N LEU A 94 11.94 1.79 1.43
CA LEU A 94 11.08 2.87 1.94
C LEU A 94 11.68 4.26 1.67
N ARG A 95 12.99 4.43 1.79
CA ARG A 95 13.65 5.71 1.49
C ARG A 95 13.51 6.08 0.00
N ASN A 96 13.64 5.11 -0.89
CA ASN A 96 13.47 5.33 -2.32
C ASN A 96 12.02 5.69 -2.66
N GLN A 97 11.05 5.18 -1.91
CA GLN A 97 9.63 5.52 -2.03
C GLN A 97 9.23 6.83 -1.32
N VAL A 98 10.12 7.57 -0.67
CA VAL A 98 9.76 8.84 0.02
C VAL A 98 10.46 10.04 -0.61
N ILE A 99 11.52 9.79 -1.38
CA ILE A 99 12.36 10.83 -2.00
C ILE A 99 11.86 11.20 -3.42
N VAL A 100 10.79 10.56 -3.92
CA VAL A 100 10.24 10.80 -5.27
C VAL A 100 9.24 11.95 -5.28
#